data_AF-K1RYA4-F1
#
_entry.id   AF-K1RYA4-F1
#
_cell.length_a   1.000
_cell.length_b   1.000
_cell.length_c   1.000
_cell.angle_alpha   90.00
_cell.angle_beta   90.00
_cell.angle_gamma   90.00
#
_symmetry.space_group_name_H-M   'P 1'
#
loop_
_entity.id
_entity.type
_entity.pdbx_description
1 polymer ?
#
loop_
_entity_poly.entity_id
_entity_poly.type
_entity_poly.pdbx_seq_one_letter_code
_entity_poly.pdbx_strand_id
1 'polypeptide(L)' 'MKLFIKNMVCPRCILVVRDILRQAGIEASSVVLGEAVLPAELTAERRKELDEALRAVGFELIDDRRKQTVERVKIRSSSW' A
#
# COMPACT_ATOMS: atom_id res chain seq x y z
N MET A 1 -8.49 6.03 -8.20
CA MET A 1 -8.99 6.19 -6.81
C MET A 1 -7.97 6.92 -5.93
N LYS A 2 -8.38 7.47 -4.78
CA LYS A 2 -7.46 8.06 -3.80
C LYS A 2 -7.33 7.14 -2.58
N LEU A 3 -6.10 6.93 -2.14
CA LEU A 3 -5.73 6.20 -0.94
C LEU A 3 -5.15 7.17 0.07
N PHE A 4 -5.56 7.03 1.33
CA PHE A 4 -5.02 7.79 2.45
C PHE A 4 -4.09 6.88 3.24
N ILE A 5 -2.92 7.37 3.60
CA ILE A 5 -1.90 6.58 4.29
C ILE A 5 -1.41 7.37 5.51
N LYS A 6 -1.52 6.77 6.69
CA LYS A 6 -1.05 7.33 7.96
C LYS A 6 0.44 7.01 8.17
N ASN A 7 1.07 7.76 9.08
CA ASN A 7 2.47 7.63 9.47
C ASN A 7 3.51 7.99 8.38
N MET A 8 3.11 8.69 7.32
CA MET A 8 4.07 9.37 6.43
C MET A 8 4.55 10.67 7.08
N VAL A 9 5.87 10.81 7.31
CA VAL A 9 6.43 11.96 8.05
C VAL A 9 7.49 12.71 7.25
N CYS A 10 8.05 12.11 6.20
CA CYS A 10 9.12 12.72 5.41
C CYS A 10 8.98 12.44 3.90
N PRO A 11 9.65 13.22 3.03
CA PRO A 11 9.65 12.97 1.59
C PRO A 11 10.18 11.59 1.20
N ARG A 12 11.03 10.97 2.04
CA ARG A 12 11.50 9.61 1.83
C ARG A 12 10.37 8.58 1.98
N CYS A 13 9.35 8.83 2.80
CA CYS A 13 8.16 7.98 2.88
C CYS A 13 7.46 7.89 1.52
N ILE A 14 7.40 9.00 0.77
CA ILE A 14 6.79 9.04 -0.57
C ILE A 14 7.52 8.09 -1.52
N LEU A 15 8.85 8.05 -1.47
CA LEU A 15 9.66 7.15 -2.29
C LEU A 15 9.41 5.69 -1.94
N VAL A 16 9.36 5.37 -0.64
CA VAL A 16 9.08 4.00 -0.17
C VAL A 16 7.69 3.56 -0.61
N VAL A 17 6.67 4.40 -0.43
CA VAL A 17 5.29 4.11 -0.87
C VAL A 17 5.22 3.92 -2.38
N ARG A 18 5.89 4.77 -3.16
CA ARG A 18 6.00 4.60 -4.63
C ARG A 18 6.64 3.28 -5.01
N ASP A 19 7.72 2.88 -4.33
CA ASP A 19 8.40 1.64 -4.64
C ASP A 19 7.56 0.42 -4.26
N ILE A 20 6.88 0.44 -3.10
CA ILE A 20 5.90 -0.61 -2.71
C ILE A 20 4.79 -0.75 -3.77
N LEU A 21 4.20 0.37 -4.21
CA LEU A 21 3.18 0.36 -5.26
C LEU A 21 3.74 -0.24 -6.55
N ARG A 22 4.95 0.15 -6.96
CA ARG A 22 5.61 -0.39 -8.15
C ARG A 22 5.91 -1.89 -8.03
N GLN A 23 6.39 -2.36 -6.88
CA GLN A 23 6.64 -3.79 -6.62
C GLN A 23 5.35 -4.61 -6.63
N ALA A 24 4.23 -4.02 -6.21
CA ALA A 24 2.90 -4.61 -6.32
C ALA A 24 2.34 -4.59 -7.76
N GLY A 25 3.05 -4.00 -8.72
CA GLY A 25 2.61 -3.83 -10.11
C GLY A 25 1.55 -2.74 -10.27
N ILE A 26 1.53 -1.78 -9.35
CA ILE A 26 0.53 -0.70 -9.30
C ILE A 26 1.22 0.62 -9.67
N GLU A 27 0.83 1.19 -10.81
CA GLU A 27 1.29 2.52 -11.19
C GLU A 27 0.45 3.60 -10.52
N ALA A 28 1.04 4.31 -9.56
CA ALA A 28 0.43 5.48 -8.94
C ALA A 28 0.57 6.71 -9.85
N SER A 29 -0.55 7.39 -10.10
CA SER A 29 -0.57 8.65 -10.86
C SER A 29 0.11 9.77 -10.08
N SER A 30 -0.12 9.84 -8.76
CA SER A 30 0.56 10.78 -7.88
C SER A 30 0.71 10.19 -6.49
N VAL A 31 1.81 10.51 -5.80
CA VAL A 31 2.02 10.12 -4.41
C VAL A 31 2.55 11.35 -3.70
N VAL A 32 1.83 11.76 -2.66
CA VAL A 32 2.14 12.91 -1.81
C VAL A 32 2.14 12.46 -0.36
N LEU A 33 2.58 13.34 0.54
CA LEU A 33 2.68 13.00 1.95
C LEU A 33 1.27 12.77 2.52
N GLY A 34 1.00 11.52 2.89
CA GLY A 34 -0.28 11.09 3.45
C GLY A 34 -1.31 10.57 2.43
N GLU A 35 -1.05 10.67 1.12
CA GLU A 35 -2.02 10.28 0.09
C GLU A 35 -1.37 9.70 -1.18
N ALA A 36 -2.02 8.72 -1.80
CA ALA A 36 -1.64 8.18 -3.10
C ALA A 36 -2.85 8.18 -4.05
N VAL A 37 -2.67 8.71 -5.25
CA VAL A 37 -3.66 8.76 -6.31
C VAL A 37 -3.31 7.70 -7.34
N LEU A 38 -4.27 6.82 -7.61
CA LEU A 38 -4.16 5.75 -8.60
C LEU A 38 -5.07 6.05 -9.79
N PRO A 39 -4.62 5.74 -11.02
CA PRO A 39 -5.44 5.93 -12.22
C PRO A 39 -6.61 4.92 -12.27
N ALA A 40 -6.41 3.72 -11.74
CA ALA A 40 -7.41 2.65 -11.68
C ALA A 40 -7.89 2.39 -10.25
N GLU A 41 -9.00 1.67 -10.11
CA GLU A 41 -9.42 1.08 -8.84
C GLU A 41 -8.65 -0.22 -8.57
N LEU A 42 -8.31 -0.44 -7.30
CA LEU A 42 -7.69 -1.69 -6.85
C LEU A 42 -8.78 -2.71 -6.52
N THR A 43 -8.54 -3.96 -6.93
CA THR A 43 -9.35 -5.08 -6.43
C THR A 43 -9.10 -5.27 -4.93
N ALA A 44 -10.06 -5.90 -4.23
CA ALA A 44 -9.94 -6.17 -2.81
C ALA A 44 -8.66 -6.94 -2.45
N GLU A 45 -8.25 -7.88 -3.31
CA GLU A 45 -7.01 -8.65 -3.16
C GLU A 45 -5.77 -7.75 -3.25
N ARG A 46 -5.65 -6.94 -4.31
CA ARG A 46 -4.51 -6.03 -4.51
C ARG A 46 -4.41 -5.00 -3.40
N ARG A 47 -5.56 -4.49 -2.97
CA ARG A 47 -5.63 -3.52 -1.88
C ARG A 47 -5.14 -4.13 -0.56
N LYS A 48 -5.46 -5.40 -0.31
CA LYS A 48 -4.97 -6.12 0.87
C LYS A 48 -3.47 -6.40 0.81
N GLU A 49 -2.95 -6.84 -0.33
CA GLU A 49 -1.50 -7.01 -0.53
C GLU A 49 -0.75 -5.70 -0.27
N LEU A 50 -1.29 -4.58 -0.75
CA LEU A 50 -0.74 -3.25 -0.52
C LEU A 50 -0.78 -2.84 0.96
N ASP A 51 -1.89 -3.07 1.66
CA ASP A 51 -2.01 -2.78 3.10
C ASP A 51 -0.98 -3.58 3.91
N GLU A 52 -0.80 -4.87 3.63
CA GLU A 52 0.20 -5.71 4.30
C GLU A 52 1.63 -5.19 4.05
N ALA A 53 1.95 -4.82 2.80
CA ALA A 53 3.27 -4.27 2.46
C ALA A 53 3.53 -2.90 3.12
N LEU A 54 2.52 -2.04 3.19
CA LEU A 54 2.60 -0.76 3.90
C LEU A 54 2.78 -0.95 5.41
N ARG A 55 2.03 -1.88 6.02
CA ARG A 55 2.18 -2.24 7.44
C ARG A 55 3.56 -2.79 7.76
N ALA A 56 4.15 -3.57 6.86
CA ALA A 56 5.49 -4.12 7.04
C ALA A 56 6.59 -3.05 7.19
N VAL A 57 6.37 -1.85 6.62
CA VAL A 57 7.29 -0.70 6.76
C VAL A 57 6.82 0.34 7.80
N GLY A 58 5.73 0.06 8.52
CA GLY A 58 5.17 0.93 9.56
C GLY A 58 4.17 1.99 9.09
N PHE A 59 3.73 1.92 7.83
CA PHE A 59 2.64 2.74 7.31
C PHE A 59 1.29 2.06 7.50
N GLU A 60 0.21 2.83 7.50
CA GLU A 60 -1.14 2.29 7.64
C GLU A 60 -2.05 2.88 6.57
N LEU A 61 -2.73 2.02 5.80
CA LEU A 61 -3.73 2.47 4.85
C LEU A 61 -5.02 2.84 5.62
N ILE A 62 -5.43 4.10 5.53
CA ILE A 62 -6.69 4.56 6.12
C ILE A 62 -7.80 4.19 5.15
N ASP A 63 -8.70 3.33 5.59
CA ASP A 63 -9.90 2.98 4.83
C ASP A 63 -11.13 2.97 5.71
N ASP A 64 -12.16 3.67 5.25
CA ASP A 64 -13.41 3.88 5.97
C ASP A 64 -14.33 2.64 5.96
N ARG A 65 -13.98 1.59 5.21
CA ARG A 65 -14.82 0.39 5.06
C ARG A 65 -14.15 -0.85 5.60
N ARG A 66 -14.35 -1.03 6.91
CA ARG A 66 -14.64 -2.31 7.58
C ARG A 66 -13.90 -3.53 7.02
N LYS A 67 -12.91 -4.01 7.78
CA LYS A 67 -12.63 -5.43 8.04
C LYS A 67 -13.21 -6.40 6.99
N GLN A 68 -12.48 -6.68 5.91
CA GLN A 68 -12.72 -7.90 5.14
C GLN A 68 -11.55 -8.84 5.35
N THR A 69 -11.75 -9.67 6.36
CA THR A 69 -11.16 -10.97 6.65
C THR A 69 -10.64 -11.67 5.40
N VAL A 70 -9.33 -11.85 5.29
CA VAL A 70 -8.80 -13.03 4.61
C VAL A 70 -7.40 -13.33 5.15
N GLU A 71 -7.32 -14.25 6.10
CA GLU A 71 -6.19 -15.17 6.19
C GLU A 71 -5.78 -15.62 4.79
N ARG A 72 -4.59 -15.22 4.35
CA ARG A 72 -3.86 -15.98 3.34
C ARG A 72 -2.38 -15.79 3.59
N VAL A 73 -1.90 -16.67 4.46
CA VAL A 73 -0.55 -17.22 4.49
C VAL A 73 0.14 -17.03 3.13
N LYS A 74 1.08 -16.10 3.07
CA LYS A 74 2.15 -16.14 2.07
C LYS A 74 3.48 -16.05 2.78
N ILE A 75 3.77 -17.14 3.49
CA ILE A 75 5.15 -17.56 3.70
C ILE A 75 5.74 -17.71 2.30
N ARG A 76 6.63 -16.79 1.92
CA ARG A 76 7.67 -17.11 0.95
C ARG A 76 8.97 -16.46 1.40
N SER A 77 9.73 -17.31 2.07
CA SER A 77 11.19 -17.30 2.07
C SER A 77 11.75 -16.99 0.67
N SER A 78 13.00 -16.50 0.67
CA SER A 78 13.99 -16.55 -0.41
C SER A 78 14.13 -15.29 -1.27
N SER A 79 15.09 -14.43 -0.93
CA SER A 79 16.40 -14.48 -1.60
C SER A 79 17.39 -13.49 -0.97
N TRP A 80 18.45 -14.07 -0.38
CA TRP A 80 19.82 -13.57 -0.17
C TRP A 80 20.04 -12.28 0.63
#